data_AF-A0A2R6F2I9-F1
#
_entry.id   AF-A0A2R6F2I9-F1
#
_cell.length_a   1.000
_cell.length_b   1.000
_cell.length_c   1.000
_cell.angle_alpha   90.00
_cell.angle_beta   90.00
_cell.angle_gamma   90.00
#
_symmetry.space_group_name_H-M   'P 1'
#
loop_
_entity.id
_entity.type
_entity.pdbx_description
1 polymer ?
#
loop_
_entity_poly.entity_id
_entity_poly.type
_entity_poly.pdbx_seq_one_letter_code
_entity_poly.pdbx_strand_id
1 'polypeptide(L)'
;MPAAEFDPEVLTTAVERQPVLSALAEEPHHRKELQTALDLSKTTCHRIIRTFDDRGLLRRTDSGYELTRLGEIVHEQVESFDATVRTAYRLRPLVAAFDEAGVDFEVELFLDARITVPEPGDPYPFADRTMDLFRSSDTIRIVDCNQLVPPLYVEKMLDIAIETGMRGEFIITGEIARGNVEQFPERQRAVAEGDAAGEYRVHDDITFGMAIYDDHLDLRAYDEETGTPVLYVDTDDPDAIAWAENVYARYYEESRPATDLDGFPDWAPDSGIESDE
;
A
#
# COMPACT_ATOMS: atom_id res chain seq x y z
N MET A 1 -19.63 -19.45 -35.29
CA MET A 1 -20.14 -18.12 -35.68
C MET A 1 -18.98 -17.36 -36.28
N PRO A 2 -19.16 -16.56 -37.35
CA PRO A 2 -18.08 -15.68 -37.81
C PRO A 2 -17.65 -14.78 -36.64
N ALA A 3 -16.37 -14.43 -36.54
CA ALA A 3 -15.91 -13.48 -35.54
C ALA A 3 -16.71 -12.19 -35.73
N ALA A 4 -17.60 -11.89 -34.79
CA ALA A 4 -18.30 -10.63 -34.78
C ALA A 4 -17.25 -9.53 -34.63
N GLU A 5 -17.37 -8.47 -35.42
CA GLU A 5 -16.56 -7.26 -35.23
C GLU A 5 -16.78 -6.75 -33.79
N PHE A 6 -15.69 -6.42 -33.11
CA PHE A 6 -15.76 -5.95 -31.73
C PHE A 6 -16.46 -4.59 -31.68
N ASP A 7 -17.54 -4.51 -30.90
CA ASP A 7 -18.27 -3.26 -30.67
C ASP A 7 -17.73 -2.55 -29.43
N PRO A 8 -17.03 -1.40 -29.57
CA PRO A 8 -16.44 -0.69 -28.44
C PRO A 8 -17.47 -0.15 -27.44
N GLU A 9 -18.75 0.01 -27.82
CA GLU A 9 -19.81 0.44 -26.89
C GLU A 9 -20.03 -0.58 -25.75
N VAL A 10 -19.61 -1.84 -25.96
CA VAL A 10 -19.66 -2.87 -24.91
C VAL A 10 -18.83 -2.49 -23.68
N LEU A 11 -17.67 -1.85 -23.88
CA LEU A 11 -16.79 -1.44 -22.78
C LEU A 11 -17.44 -0.34 -21.95
N THR A 12 -17.90 0.71 -22.61
CA THR A 12 -18.59 1.83 -21.93
C THR A 12 -19.80 1.34 -21.18
N THR A 13 -20.62 0.47 -21.79
CA THR A 13 -21.81 -0.08 -21.14
C THR A 13 -21.45 -0.96 -19.95
N ALA A 14 -20.46 -1.85 -20.10
CA ALA A 14 -20.06 -2.77 -19.04
C ALA A 14 -19.52 -2.01 -17.83
N VAL A 15 -18.72 -0.95 -18.03
CA VAL A 15 -18.26 -0.06 -16.96
C VAL A 15 -19.42 0.73 -16.33
N GLU A 16 -20.26 1.40 -17.14
CA GLU A 16 -21.39 2.19 -16.62
C GLU A 16 -22.43 1.35 -15.86
N ARG A 17 -22.56 0.08 -16.23
CA ARG A 17 -23.58 -0.85 -15.73
C ARG A 17 -22.97 -2.04 -15.02
N GLN A 18 -21.76 -1.88 -14.49
CA GLN A 18 -21.07 -2.88 -13.68
C GLN A 18 -21.97 -3.45 -12.56
N PRO A 19 -22.79 -2.65 -11.83
CA PRO A 19 -23.69 -3.21 -10.81
C PRO A 19 -24.69 -4.26 -11.33
N VAL A 20 -25.11 -4.18 -12.60
CA VAL A 20 -25.99 -5.19 -13.22
C VAL A 20 -25.21 -6.47 -13.53
N LEU A 21 -23.97 -6.34 -13.99
CA LEU A 21 -23.10 -7.48 -14.24
C LEU A 21 -22.73 -8.18 -12.92
N SER A 22 -22.36 -7.44 -11.88
CA SER A 22 -22.05 -7.99 -10.56
C SER A 22 -23.24 -8.75 -9.96
N ALA A 23 -24.45 -8.18 -9.98
CA ALA A 23 -25.64 -8.88 -9.50
C ALA A 23 -25.88 -10.20 -10.26
N LEU A 24 -25.68 -10.21 -11.58
CA LEU A 24 -25.87 -11.39 -12.43
C LEU A 24 -24.71 -12.40 -12.36
N ALA A 25 -23.54 -11.99 -11.87
CA ALA A 25 -22.41 -12.86 -11.58
C ALA A 25 -22.63 -13.66 -10.30
N GLU A 26 -23.32 -13.07 -9.31
CA GLU A 26 -23.70 -13.75 -8.06
C GLU A 26 -24.78 -14.81 -8.30
N GLU A 27 -25.89 -14.44 -8.95
CA GLU A 27 -26.97 -15.36 -9.27
C GLU A 27 -27.88 -14.89 -10.43
N PRO A 28 -28.65 -15.80 -11.06
CA PRO A 28 -29.64 -15.40 -12.05
C PRO A 28 -30.74 -14.50 -11.48
N HIS A 29 -31.11 -13.45 -12.20
CA HIS A 29 -32.18 -12.54 -11.79
C HIS A 29 -33.22 -12.28 -12.88
N HIS A 30 -34.49 -12.23 -12.50
CA HIS A 30 -35.55 -11.68 -13.34
C HIS A 30 -35.46 -10.15 -13.41
N ARG A 31 -36.01 -9.56 -14.49
CA ARG A 31 -35.99 -8.10 -14.71
C ARG A 31 -36.55 -7.30 -13.53
N LYS A 32 -37.56 -7.84 -12.82
CA LYS A 32 -38.18 -7.14 -11.68
C LYS A 32 -37.26 -7.13 -10.46
N GLU A 33 -36.52 -8.21 -10.24
CA GLU A 33 -35.56 -8.32 -9.14
C GLU A 33 -34.40 -7.34 -9.37
N LEU A 34 -33.83 -7.29 -10.58
CA LEU A 34 -32.81 -6.29 -10.94
C LEU A 34 -33.31 -4.85 -10.80
N GLN A 35 -34.58 -4.57 -11.12
CA GLN A 35 -35.16 -3.25 -10.92
C GLN A 35 -35.21 -2.86 -9.45
N THR A 36 -35.62 -3.80 -8.59
CA THR A 36 -35.73 -3.56 -7.14
C THR A 36 -34.36 -3.48 -6.47
N ALA A 37 -33.45 -4.39 -6.78
CA ALA A 37 -32.12 -4.45 -6.16
C ALA A 37 -31.26 -3.23 -6.50
N LEU A 38 -31.37 -2.70 -7.72
CA LEU A 38 -30.51 -1.62 -8.22
C LEU A 38 -31.25 -0.29 -8.44
N ASP A 39 -32.50 -0.17 -7.94
CA ASP A 39 -33.38 0.99 -8.11
C ASP A 39 -33.48 1.50 -9.57
N LEU A 40 -33.62 0.56 -10.51
CA LEU A 40 -33.67 0.88 -11.93
C LEU A 40 -35.11 1.06 -12.40
N SER A 41 -35.34 2.10 -13.23
CA SER A 41 -36.61 2.19 -13.95
C SER A 41 -36.81 1.00 -14.90
N LYS A 42 -38.06 0.60 -15.15
CA LYS A 42 -38.40 -0.46 -16.11
C LYS A 42 -37.76 -0.23 -17.49
N THR A 43 -37.76 1.01 -17.97
CA THR A 43 -37.17 1.38 -19.28
C THR A 43 -35.66 1.23 -19.27
N THR A 44 -35.00 1.65 -18.19
CA THR A 44 -33.55 1.53 -18.01
C THR A 44 -33.12 0.06 -17.94
N CYS A 45 -33.75 -0.73 -17.07
CA CYS A 45 -33.48 -2.16 -16.92
C CYS A 45 -33.68 -2.92 -18.25
N HIS A 46 -34.78 -2.64 -18.97
CA HIS A 46 -35.03 -3.23 -20.28
C HIS A 46 -33.92 -2.92 -21.29
N ARG A 47 -33.46 -1.66 -21.33
CA ARG A 47 -32.40 -1.24 -22.26
C ARG A 47 -31.08 -1.95 -21.94
N ILE A 48 -30.67 -1.98 -20.68
CA ILE A 48 -29.40 -2.62 -20.25
C ILE A 48 -29.40 -4.10 -20.60
N ILE A 49 -30.45 -4.83 -20.21
CA ILE A 49 -30.55 -6.27 -20.48
C ILE A 49 -30.52 -6.54 -21.97
N ARG A 50 -31.26 -5.76 -22.77
CA ARG A 50 -31.25 -5.92 -24.23
C ARG A 50 -29.85 -5.65 -24.79
N THR A 51 -29.17 -4.59 -24.36
CA THR A 51 -27.81 -4.24 -24.79
C THR A 51 -26.82 -5.37 -24.53
N PHE A 52 -26.89 -6.02 -23.37
CA PHE A 52 -25.99 -7.12 -23.01
C PHE A 52 -26.38 -8.46 -23.67
N ASP A 53 -27.68 -8.76 -23.81
CA ASP A 53 -28.19 -9.95 -24.52
C ASP A 53 -27.87 -9.89 -26.02
N ASP A 54 -28.08 -8.73 -26.66
CA ASP A 54 -27.73 -8.49 -28.07
C ASP A 54 -26.22 -8.69 -28.35
N ARG A 55 -25.37 -8.54 -27.31
CA ARG A 55 -23.91 -8.72 -27.36
C ARG A 55 -23.46 -10.08 -26.82
N GLY A 56 -24.40 -10.96 -26.46
CA GLY A 56 -24.12 -12.31 -25.97
C GLY A 56 -23.48 -12.37 -24.59
N LEU A 57 -23.50 -11.28 -23.81
CA LEU A 57 -23.02 -11.27 -22.43
C LEU A 57 -24.03 -11.90 -21.47
N LEU A 58 -25.32 -11.81 -21.81
CA LEU A 58 -26.40 -12.45 -21.07
C LEU A 58 -27.05 -13.55 -21.87
N ARG A 59 -27.74 -14.44 -21.16
CA ARG A 59 -28.76 -15.30 -21.75
C ARG A 59 -29.97 -15.36 -20.84
N ARG A 60 -31.14 -15.58 -21.45
CA ARG A 60 -32.39 -15.81 -20.72
C ARG A 60 -32.59 -17.29 -20.44
N THR A 61 -32.93 -17.61 -19.19
CA THR A 61 -33.28 -18.94 -18.70
C THR A 61 -34.65 -18.91 -18.03
N ASP A 62 -35.08 -20.06 -17.49
CA ASP A 62 -36.32 -20.15 -16.71
C ASP A 62 -36.20 -19.45 -15.34
N SER A 63 -34.99 -19.40 -14.77
CA SER A 63 -34.68 -18.74 -13.50
C SER A 63 -34.40 -17.24 -13.63
N GLY A 64 -34.22 -16.70 -14.84
CA GLY A 64 -33.92 -15.27 -15.00
C GLY A 64 -33.08 -14.95 -16.22
N TYR A 65 -32.37 -13.83 -16.13
CA TYR A 65 -31.17 -13.57 -16.92
C TYR A 65 -29.98 -14.03 -16.10
N GLU A 66 -28.96 -14.55 -16.77
CA GLU A 66 -27.67 -14.91 -16.17
C GLU A 66 -26.55 -14.54 -17.13
N LEU A 67 -25.33 -14.37 -16.61
CA LEU A 67 -24.16 -14.16 -17.43
C LEU A 67 -23.89 -15.40 -18.29
N THR A 68 -23.43 -15.19 -19.52
CA THR A 68 -22.74 -16.24 -20.30
C THR A 68 -21.28 -16.31 -19.87
N ARG A 69 -20.52 -17.31 -20.35
CA ARG A 69 -19.06 -17.33 -20.13
C ARG A 69 -18.35 -16.08 -20.64
N LEU A 70 -18.86 -15.46 -21.71
CA LEU A 70 -18.34 -14.19 -22.20
C LEU A 70 -18.71 -13.04 -21.24
N GLY A 71 -19.92 -13.04 -20.71
CA GLY A 71 -20.37 -12.08 -19.70
C GLY A 71 -19.54 -12.15 -18.42
N GLU A 72 -19.22 -13.35 -17.93
CA GLU A 72 -18.33 -13.56 -16.77
C GLU A 72 -16.94 -12.96 -17.02
N ILE A 73 -16.31 -13.27 -18.16
CA ILE A 73 -14.99 -12.70 -18.50
C ILE A 73 -15.05 -11.16 -18.53
N VAL A 74 -16.09 -10.59 -19.15
CA VAL A 74 -16.23 -9.12 -19.20
C VAL A 74 -16.46 -8.53 -17.80
N HIS A 75 -17.28 -9.18 -16.97
CA HIS A 75 -17.52 -8.77 -15.59
C HIS A 75 -16.23 -8.77 -14.76
N GLU A 76 -15.48 -9.89 -14.76
CA GLU A 76 -14.20 -10.03 -14.05
C GLU A 76 -13.21 -8.92 -14.46
N GLN A 77 -13.09 -8.63 -15.77
CA GLN A 77 -12.17 -7.60 -16.25
C GLN A 77 -12.61 -6.18 -15.90
N VAL A 78 -13.91 -5.89 -15.92
CA VAL A 78 -14.43 -4.58 -15.53
C VAL A 78 -14.29 -4.36 -14.02
N GLU A 79 -14.51 -5.39 -13.23
CA GLU A 79 -14.34 -5.35 -11.77
C GLU A 79 -12.86 -5.12 -11.39
N SER A 80 -11.94 -5.87 -11.99
CA SER A 80 -10.50 -5.66 -11.80
C SER A 80 -10.04 -4.27 -12.24
N PHE A 81 -10.54 -3.77 -13.37
CA PHE A 81 -10.26 -2.41 -13.84
C PHE A 81 -10.77 -1.34 -12.87
N ASP A 82 -12.02 -1.42 -12.42
CA ASP A 82 -12.61 -0.45 -11.48
C ASP A 82 -11.86 -0.46 -10.13
N ALA A 83 -11.53 -1.64 -9.61
CA ALA A 83 -10.74 -1.79 -8.39
C ALA A 83 -9.36 -1.13 -8.53
N THR A 84 -8.62 -1.46 -9.59
CA THR A 84 -7.27 -0.92 -9.85
C THR A 84 -7.28 0.60 -9.98
N VAL A 85 -8.19 1.14 -10.79
CA VAL A 85 -8.29 2.60 -10.98
C VAL A 85 -8.66 3.30 -9.68
N ARG A 86 -9.62 2.78 -8.90
CA ARG A 86 -9.99 3.37 -7.61
C ARG A 86 -8.84 3.35 -6.62
N THR A 87 -8.10 2.24 -6.54
CA THR A 87 -6.93 2.11 -5.68
C THR A 87 -5.85 3.10 -6.10
N ALA A 88 -5.50 3.18 -7.38
CA ALA A 88 -4.57 4.19 -7.89
C ALA A 88 -4.95 5.62 -7.48
N TYR A 89 -6.24 5.99 -7.60
CA TYR A 89 -6.72 7.32 -7.20
C TYR A 89 -6.63 7.59 -5.68
N ARG A 90 -6.86 6.56 -4.86
CA ARG A 90 -6.71 6.64 -3.39
C ARG A 90 -5.25 6.72 -2.98
N LEU A 91 -4.38 6.02 -3.71
CA LEU A 91 -2.93 5.95 -3.51
C LEU A 91 -2.14 7.04 -4.24
N ARG A 92 -2.81 8.01 -4.87
CA ARG A 92 -2.17 9.09 -5.65
C ARG A 92 -0.95 9.76 -4.95
N PRO A 93 -0.93 10.01 -3.63
CA PRO A 93 0.24 10.62 -2.99
C PRO A 93 1.45 9.69 -2.98
N LEU A 94 1.24 8.38 -2.78
CA LEU A 94 2.32 7.39 -2.86
C LEU A 94 2.80 7.22 -4.30
N VAL A 95 1.87 7.14 -5.28
CA VAL A 95 2.24 7.03 -6.69
C VAL A 95 3.14 8.20 -7.11
N ALA A 96 2.82 9.42 -6.70
CA ALA A 96 3.65 10.59 -6.98
C ALA A 96 5.02 10.52 -6.28
N ALA A 97 5.04 10.15 -4.99
CA ALA A 97 6.28 10.04 -4.23
C ALA A 97 7.24 8.98 -4.81
N PHE A 98 6.73 7.80 -5.15
CA PHE A 98 7.55 6.73 -5.75
C PHE A 98 8.01 7.06 -7.17
N ASP A 99 7.19 7.74 -7.98
CA ASP A 99 7.59 8.25 -9.31
C ASP A 99 8.77 9.25 -9.19
N GLU A 100 8.72 10.16 -8.23
CA GLU A 100 9.83 11.08 -7.94
C GLU A 100 11.11 10.35 -7.50
N ALA A 101 10.98 9.26 -6.75
CA ALA A 101 12.08 8.38 -6.35
C ALA A 101 12.61 7.47 -7.47
N GLY A 102 11.99 7.50 -8.66
CA GLY A 102 12.32 6.61 -9.78
C GLY A 102 12.05 5.13 -9.47
N VAL A 103 11.02 4.85 -8.67
CA VAL A 103 10.56 3.49 -8.34
C VAL A 103 9.24 3.22 -9.03
N ASP A 104 9.17 2.09 -9.75
CA ASP A 104 7.90 1.63 -10.32
C ASP A 104 6.97 1.13 -9.21
N PHE A 105 5.88 1.87 -8.98
CA PHE A 105 4.88 1.53 -7.97
C PHE A 105 3.80 0.58 -8.53
N GLU A 106 3.72 -0.62 -8.00
CA GLU A 106 2.79 -1.67 -8.44
C GLU A 106 1.46 -1.57 -7.68
N VAL A 107 0.51 -0.80 -8.21
CA VAL A 107 -0.81 -0.54 -7.58
C VAL A 107 -1.58 -1.83 -7.29
N GLU A 108 -1.44 -2.82 -8.17
CA GLU A 108 -2.12 -4.12 -8.09
C GLU A 108 -1.79 -4.88 -6.79
N LEU A 109 -0.62 -4.65 -6.19
CA LEU A 109 -0.21 -5.27 -4.92
C LEU A 109 -0.94 -4.67 -3.70
N PHE A 110 -1.67 -3.57 -3.89
CA PHE A 110 -2.32 -2.81 -2.81
C PHE A 110 -3.84 -2.73 -2.97
N LEU A 111 -4.47 -3.62 -3.76
CA LEU A 111 -5.92 -3.62 -3.96
C LEU A 111 -6.70 -3.82 -2.65
N ASP A 112 -6.22 -4.70 -1.79
CA ASP A 112 -6.83 -5.02 -0.49
C ASP A 112 -6.14 -4.32 0.70
N ALA A 113 -5.18 -3.43 0.42
CA ALA A 113 -4.43 -2.73 1.45
C ALA A 113 -5.32 -1.84 2.32
N ARG A 114 -5.00 -1.77 3.60
CA ARG A 114 -5.64 -0.84 4.52
C ARG A 114 -5.08 0.55 4.25
N ILE A 115 -5.98 1.52 4.03
CA ILE A 115 -5.60 2.91 3.78
C ILE A 115 -6.13 3.78 4.91
N THR A 116 -5.22 4.49 5.57
CA THR A 116 -5.49 5.42 6.66
C THR A 116 -5.07 6.82 6.24
N VAL A 117 -5.96 7.80 6.38
CA VAL A 117 -5.71 9.20 6.00
C VAL A 117 -5.71 10.06 7.27
N PRO A 118 -4.62 10.79 7.57
CA PRO A 118 -4.57 11.74 8.68
C PRO A 118 -5.62 12.85 8.56
N GLU A 119 -6.16 13.29 9.70
CA GLU A 119 -7.17 14.35 9.76
C GLU A 119 -6.69 15.51 10.66
N PRO A 120 -7.21 16.75 10.51
CA PRO A 120 -6.73 17.93 11.26
C PRO A 120 -6.77 17.83 12.80
N GLY A 121 -7.43 16.83 13.38
CA GLY A 121 -7.46 16.56 14.83
C GLY A 121 -6.71 15.30 15.27
N ASP A 122 -6.27 14.48 14.31
CA ASP A 122 -5.54 13.24 14.54
C ASP A 122 -4.48 13.08 13.43
N PRO A 123 -3.30 13.73 13.60
CA PRO A 123 -2.25 13.75 12.58
C PRO A 123 -1.47 12.42 12.50
N TYR A 124 -1.60 11.54 13.49
CA TYR A 124 -0.91 10.25 13.54
C TYR A 124 -1.89 9.11 13.88
N PRO A 125 -2.96 8.90 13.08
CA PRO A 125 -3.97 7.88 13.35
C PRO A 125 -3.40 6.46 13.26
N PHE A 126 -2.22 6.32 12.66
CA PHE A 126 -1.48 5.07 12.50
C PHE A 126 -0.50 4.79 13.67
N ALA A 127 -0.31 5.71 14.62
CA ALA A 127 0.72 5.57 15.66
C ALA A 127 0.50 4.34 16.54
N ASP A 128 -0.74 4.08 16.99
CA ASP A 128 -1.05 2.89 17.78
C ASP A 128 -0.80 1.61 16.99
N ARG A 129 -1.18 1.58 15.70
CA ARG A 129 -0.92 0.44 14.80
C ARG A 129 0.58 0.20 14.60
N THR A 130 1.34 1.27 14.38
CA THR A 130 2.81 1.23 14.24
C THR A 130 3.45 0.65 15.51
N MET A 131 2.98 1.07 16.69
CA MET A 131 3.47 0.54 17.96
C MET A 131 3.11 -0.93 18.17
N ASP A 132 1.94 -1.38 17.73
CA ASP A 132 1.54 -2.78 17.84
C ASP A 132 2.40 -3.67 16.93
N LEU A 133 2.64 -3.24 15.69
CA LEU A 133 3.55 -3.91 14.75
C LEU A 133 4.98 -3.98 15.30
N PHE A 134 5.49 -2.86 15.79
CA PHE A 134 6.83 -2.79 16.38
C PHE A 134 7.01 -3.74 17.57
N ARG A 135 5.97 -3.95 18.38
CA ARG A 135 6.02 -4.88 19.53
C ARG A 135 5.96 -6.35 19.14
N SER A 136 5.33 -6.67 18.02
CA SER A 136 5.14 -8.05 17.58
C SER A 136 6.25 -8.56 16.67
N SER A 137 7.20 -7.71 16.30
CA SER A 137 8.18 -8.01 15.26
C SER A 137 9.57 -8.22 15.85
N ASP A 138 10.32 -9.13 15.24
CA ASP A 138 11.71 -9.43 15.57
C ASP A 138 12.67 -8.53 14.77
N THR A 139 12.26 -8.15 13.55
CA THR A 139 13.04 -7.27 12.67
C THR A 139 12.24 -6.10 12.13
N ILE A 140 12.94 -5.00 11.86
CA ILE A 140 12.40 -3.83 11.17
C ILE A 140 13.39 -3.30 10.13
N ARG A 141 12.92 -3.03 8.92
CA ARG A 141 13.68 -2.33 7.88
C ARG A 141 12.94 -1.10 7.44
N ILE A 142 13.60 0.06 7.46
CA ILE A 142 12.99 1.36 7.18
C ILE A 142 13.74 2.06 6.05
N VAL A 143 12.98 2.64 5.12
CA VAL A 143 13.42 3.70 4.19
C VAL A 143 12.54 4.91 4.44
N ASP A 144 13.09 6.04 4.88
CA ASP A 144 12.25 7.18 5.28
C ASP A 144 12.92 8.55 5.19
N CYS A 145 12.13 9.53 4.76
CA CYS A 145 12.49 10.94 4.77
C CYS A 145 11.86 11.74 5.91
N ASN A 146 11.13 11.09 6.83
CA ASN A 146 10.50 11.76 7.96
C ASN A 146 10.64 11.00 9.28
N GLN A 147 10.52 11.71 10.41
CA GLN A 147 10.33 11.07 11.70
C GLN A 147 8.87 10.63 11.83
N LEU A 148 8.66 9.31 11.71
CA LEU A 148 7.39 8.58 11.79
C LEU A 148 6.38 9.09 12.82
N VAL A 149 6.85 9.42 14.02
CA VAL A 149 6.01 9.61 15.21
C VAL A 149 6.60 10.66 16.15
N PRO A 150 5.76 11.26 17.02
CA PRO A 150 6.24 12.19 18.04
C PRO A 150 7.35 11.59 18.93
N PRO A 151 8.24 12.41 19.53
CA PRO A 151 9.39 11.94 20.30
C PRO A 151 9.07 10.93 21.41
N LEU A 152 7.90 11.04 22.04
CA LEU A 152 7.45 10.11 23.08
C LEU A 152 7.28 8.67 22.56
N TYR A 153 6.89 8.51 21.29
CA TYR A 153 6.77 7.19 20.67
C TYR A 153 8.15 6.65 20.31
N VAL A 154 9.06 7.49 19.80
CA VAL A 154 10.45 7.11 19.52
C VAL A 154 11.14 6.61 20.79
N GLU A 155 10.98 7.32 21.92
CA GLU A 155 11.53 6.88 23.21
C GLU A 155 11.04 5.47 23.59
N LYS A 156 9.74 5.21 23.43
CA LYS A 156 9.16 3.89 23.72
C LYS A 156 9.63 2.80 22.75
N MET A 157 9.77 3.13 21.47
CA MET A 157 10.30 2.20 20.47
C MET A 157 11.73 1.79 20.81
N LEU A 158 12.58 2.74 21.22
CA LEU A 158 13.94 2.45 21.67
C LEU A 158 13.94 1.55 22.92
N ASP A 159 13.09 1.86 23.91
CA ASP A 159 12.97 1.03 25.12
C ASP A 159 12.52 -0.41 24.77
N ILE A 160 11.53 -0.56 23.89
CA ILE A 160 11.07 -1.88 23.42
C ILE A 160 12.19 -2.63 22.70
N ALA A 161 12.89 -1.97 21.77
CA ALA A 161 13.99 -2.61 21.03
C ALA A 161 15.08 -3.14 21.97
N ILE A 162 15.46 -2.36 22.98
CA ILE A 162 16.43 -2.78 24.01
C ILE A 162 15.91 -3.98 24.82
N GLU A 163 14.63 -4.00 25.17
CA GLU A 163 14.01 -5.06 25.97
C GLU A 163 13.83 -6.37 25.19
N THR A 164 13.48 -6.30 23.91
CA THR A 164 13.19 -7.47 23.07
C THR A 164 14.40 -7.98 22.30
N GLY A 165 15.42 -7.15 22.10
CA GLY A 165 16.53 -7.46 21.19
C GLY A 165 16.16 -7.33 19.71
N MET A 166 15.09 -6.58 19.40
CA MET A 166 14.63 -6.35 18.03
C MET A 166 15.75 -5.72 17.19
N ARG A 167 15.94 -6.23 15.97
CA ARG A 167 16.96 -5.71 15.04
C ARG A 167 16.34 -4.74 14.06
N GLY A 168 17.01 -3.62 13.83
CA GLY A 168 16.55 -2.54 12.96
C GLY A 168 17.61 -2.11 11.96
N GLU A 169 17.19 -1.88 10.72
CA GLU A 169 17.98 -1.22 9.69
C GLU A 169 17.23 0.03 9.22
N PHE A 170 17.91 1.18 9.25
CA PHE A 170 17.29 2.47 9.00
C PHE A 170 18.05 3.20 7.89
N ILE A 171 17.47 3.25 6.69
CA ILE A 171 17.94 4.09 5.58
C ILE A 171 17.14 5.39 5.64
N ILE A 172 17.77 6.45 6.11
CA ILE A 172 17.10 7.73 6.40
C ILE A 172 17.92 8.91 5.91
N THR A 173 17.36 10.12 5.92
CA THR A 173 18.16 11.31 5.61
C THR A 173 19.17 11.61 6.71
N GLY A 174 20.28 12.28 6.34
CA GLY A 174 21.31 12.61 7.33
C GLY A 174 20.86 13.60 8.40
N GLU A 175 19.80 14.37 8.13
CA GLU A 175 19.16 15.23 9.13
C GLU A 175 18.46 14.40 10.21
N ILE A 176 17.66 13.41 9.80
CA ILE A 176 16.94 12.52 10.73
C ILE A 176 17.93 11.68 11.53
N ALA A 177 18.97 11.14 10.89
CA ALA A 177 19.99 10.36 11.58
C ALA A 177 20.63 11.16 12.73
N ARG A 178 21.03 12.42 12.47
CA ARG A 178 21.58 13.31 13.51
C ARG A 178 20.55 13.64 14.57
N GLY A 179 19.33 14.00 14.17
CA GLY A 179 18.24 14.33 15.09
C GLY A 179 17.92 13.19 16.07
N ASN A 180 17.90 11.95 15.58
CA ASN A 180 17.66 10.75 16.38
C ASN A 180 18.73 10.57 17.46
N VAL A 181 20.01 10.71 17.10
CA VAL A 181 21.15 10.59 18.01
C VAL A 181 21.20 11.74 19.02
N GLU A 182 20.96 12.97 18.58
CA GLU A 182 20.97 14.14 19.45
C GLU A 182 19.83 14.12 20.48
N GLN A 183 18.67 13.58 20.09
CA GLN A 183 17.48 13.55 20.93
C GLN A 183 17.57 12.48 22.03
N PHE A 184 18.07 11.28 21.72
CA PHE A 184 18.13 10.15 22.65
C PHE A 184 19.52 9.44 22.67
N PRO A 185 20.61 10.15 22.97
CA PRO A 185 21.98 9.64 22.77
C PRO A 185 22.28 8.38 23.57
N GLU A 186 21.85 8.30 24.83
CA GLU A 186 22.13 7.14 25.69
C GLU A 186 21.35 5.89 25.24
N ARG A 187 20.11 6.04 24.78
CA ARG A 187 19.28 4.93 24.31
C ARG A 187 19.71 4.44 22.94
N GLN A 188 20.02 5.36 22.04
CA GLN A 188 20.54 5.02 20.72
C GLN A 188 21.86 4.24 20.84
N ARG A 189 22.72 4.65 21.77
CA ARG A 189 23.94 3.90 22.10
C ARG A 189 23.63 2.51 22.67
N ALA A 190 22.67 2.41 23.58
CA ALA A 190 22.28 1.13 24.18
C ALA A 190 21.69 0.14 23.16
N VAL A 191 20.94 0.64 22.17
CA VAL A 191 20.50 -0.16 21.01
C VAL A 191 21.76 -0.62 20.26
N ALA A 192 22.55 0.30 19.70
CA ALA A 192 23.72 -0.02 18.89
C ALA A 192 24.75 -0.96 19.54
N GLU A 193 24.98 -0.85 20.85
CA GLU A 193 25.94 -1.68 21.60
C GLU A 193 25.32 -2.98 22.17
N GLY A 194 23.99 -3.13 22.10
CA GLY A 194 23.24 -4.26 22.67
C GLY A 194 23.00 -5.41 21.70
N ASP A 195 22.13 -6.34 22.10
CA ASP A 195 21.65 -7.43 21.23
C ASP A 195 20.70 -6.91 20.13
N ALA A 196 20.13 -5.72 20.34
CA ALA A 196 19.29 -4.99 19.40
C ALA A 196 20.15 -4.22 18.39
N ALA A 197 20.56 -4.84 17.29
CA ALA A 197 21.36 -4.14 16.27
C ALA A 197 20.51 -3.05 15.58
N GLY A 198 21.00 -1.80 15.55
CA GLY A 198 20.37 -0.67 14.85
C GLY A 198 21.34 -0.05 13.84
N GLU A 199 21.33 -0.51 12.58
CA GLU A 199 22.17 0.08 11.52
C GLU A 199 21.53 1.38 11.01
N TYR A 200 22.29 2.47 11.03
CA TYR A 200 21.90 3.71 10.37
C TYR A 200 22.65 3.89 9.06
N ARG A 201 21.90 4.03 7.98
CA ARG A 201 22.39 4.37 6.65
C ARG A 201 21.73 5.65 6.16
N VAL A 202 22.43 6.35 5.28
CA VAL A 202 22.04 7.67 4.83
C VAL A 202 21.84 7.68 3.33
N HIS A 203 20.66 8.17 2.93
CA HIS A 203 20.33 8.48 1.55
C HIS A 203 19.60 9.82 1.51
N ASP A 204 20.05 10.74 0.67
CA ASP A 204 19.53 12.12 0.66
C ASP A 204 18.26 12.26 -0.21
N ASP A 205 18.06 11.37 -1.18
CA ASP A 205 16.92 11.40 -2.12
C ASP A 205 15.85 10.35 -1.73
N ILE A 206 15.14 10.59 -0.63
CA ILE A 206 13.98 9.79 -0.20
C ILE A 206 12.74 10.70 -0.20
N THR A 207 11.65 10.25 -0.82
CA THR A 207 10.41 11.02 -1.01
C THR A 207 9.19 10.35 -0.37
N PHE A 208 9.36 9.14 0.16
CA PHE A 208 8.31 8.32 0.78
C PHE A 208 8.81 7.75 2.11
N GLY A 209 7.88 7.23 2.90
CA GLY A 209 8.18 6.38 4.04
C GLY A 209 7.80 4.95 3.73
N MET A 210 8.65 4.00 4.12
CA MET A 210 8.42 2.57 3.99
C MET A 210 8.99 1.87 5.22
N ALA A 211 8.24 0.95 5.80
CA ALA A 211 8.73 0.07 6.85
C ALA A 211 8.27 -1.37 6.62
N ILE A 212 9.20 -2.31 6.73
CA ILE A 212 8.96 -3.74 6.69
C ILE A 212 9.14 -4.28 8.11
N TYR A 213 8.11 -4.90 8.65
CA TYR A 213 8.07 -5.54 9.96
C TYR A 213 7.83 -7.03 9.75
N ASP A 214 8.88 -7.85 9.68
CA ASP A 214 8.81 -9.28 9.35
C ASP A 214 7.90 -9.59 8.14
N ASP A 215 6.62 -9.92 8.37
CA ASP A 215 5.60 -10.25 7.38
C ASP A 215 4.55 -9.14 7.15
N HIS A 216 4.90 -7.89 7.47
CA HIS A 216 4.02 -6.72 7.32
C HIS A 216 4.73 -5.54 6.65
N LEU A 217 4.02 -4.85 5.75
CA LEU A 217 4.51 -3.65 5.06
C LEU A 217 3.67 -2.44 5.42
N ASP A 218 4.32 -1.34 5.81
CA ASP A 218 3.73 0.00 5.79
C ASP A 218 4.38 0.90 4.74
N LEU A 219 3.57 1.78 4.14
CA LEU A 219 3.94 2.83 3.21
C LEU A 219 3.31 4.14 3.63
N ARG A 220 4.08 5.23 3.51
CA ARG A 220 3.68 6.57 3.91
C ARG A 220 4.03 7.58 2.83
N ALA A 221 3.09 8.49 2.57
CA ALA A 221 3.32 9.67 1.75
C ALA A 221 3.27 10.91 2.63
N TYR A 222 4.08 11.89 2.28
CA TYR A 222 4.20 13.15 2.99
C TYR A 222 3.75 14.31 2.10
N ASP A 223 3.27 15.38 2.72
CA ASP A 223 3.07 16.66 2.06
C ASP A 223 4.42 17.33 1.78
N GLU A 224 4.69 17.69 0.53
CA GLU A 224 5.99 18.25 0.10
C GLU A 224 6.35 19.56 0.82
N GLU A 225 5.36 20.39 1.17
CA GLU A 225 5.61 21.70 1.79
C GLU A 225 5.80 21.60 3.31
N THR A 226 5.01 20.76 3.97
CA THR A 226 4.95 20.69 5.44
C THR A 226 5.67 19.49 6.03
N GLY A 227 5.99 18.48 5.22
CA GLY A 227 6.50 17.19 5.67
C GLY A 227 5.50 16.40 6.52
N THR A 228 4.22 16.78 6.57
CA THR A 228 3.24 16.05 7.36
C THR A 228 2.78 14.78 6.64
N PRO A 229 2.53 13.66 7.35
CA PRO A 229 1.94 12.47 6.72
C PRO A 229 0.57 12.81 6.12
N VAL A 230 0.35 12.44 4.87
CA VAL A 230 -0.94 12.63 4.17
C VAL A 230 -1.61 11.32 3.81
N LEU A 231 -0.87 10.21 3.86
CA LEU A 231 -1.37 8.88 3.59
C LEU A 231 -0.51 7.85 4.33
N TYR A 232 -1.18 6.89 4.95
CA TYR A 232 -0.58 5.68 5.51
C TYR A 232 -1.30 4.48 4.90
N VAL A 233 -0.54 3.52 4.40
CA VAL A 233 -1.04 2.32 3.75
C VAL A 233 -0.32 1.12 4.33
N ASP A 234 -1.06 0.07 4.65
CA ASP A 234 -0.44 -1.13 5.20
C ASP A 234 -1.09 -2.41 4.69
N THR A 235 -0.29 -3.47 4.60
CA THR A 235 -0.70 -4.75 4.03
C THR A 235 0.15 -5.91 4.57
N ASP A 236 -0.46 -7.10 4.60
CA ASP A 236 0.19 -8.38 4.89
C ASP A 236 0.43 -9.19 3.59
N ASP A 237 0.27 -8.56 2.42
CA ASP A 237 0.40 -9.24 1.13
C ASP A 237 1.87 -9.60 0.86
N PRO A 238 2.19 -10.91 0.71
CA PRO A 238 3.58 -11.36 0.52
C PRO A 238 4.21 -10.86 -0.78
N ASP A 239 3.42 -10.62 -1.84
CA ASP A 239 3.94 -10.09 -3.10
C ASP A 239 4.29 -8.60 -2.94
N ALA A 240 3.49 -7.84 -2.18
CA ALA A 240 3.81 -6.45 -1.80
C ALA A 240 5.09 -6.36 -0.95
N ILE A 241 5.26 -7.28 0.00
CA ILE A 241 6.46 -7.34 0.84
C ILE A 241 7.69 -7.69 0.01
N ALA A 242 7.60 -8.66 -0.90
CA ALA A 242 8.70 -8.99 -1.81
C ALA A 242 9.08 -7.82 -2.73
N TRP A 243 8.09 -7.04 -3.20
CA TRP A 243 8.34 -5.79 -3.91
C TRP A 243 9.08 -4.78 -3.02
N ALA A 244 8.64 -4.57 -1.78
CA ALA A 244 9.26 -3.65 -0.84
C ALA A 244 10.70 -4.04 -0.48
N GLU A 245 11.00 -5.34 -0.35
CA GLU A 245 12.35 -5.85 -0.14
C GLU A 245 13.28 -5.52 -1.32
N ASN A 246 12.78 -5.58 -2.57
CA ASN A 246 13.57 -5.15 -3.74
C ASN A 246 13.84 -3.65 -3.72
N VAL A 247 12.85 -2.83 -3.33
CA VAL A 247 13.03 -1.38 -3.17
C VAL A 247 14.07 -1.10 -2.08
N TYR A 248 13.95 -1.77 -0.92
CA TYR A 248 14.89 -1.65 0.18
C TYR A 248 16.32 -2.01 -0.25
N ALA A 249 16.51 -3.16 -0.93
CA ALA A 249 17.82 -3.60 -1.40
C ALA A 249 18.49 -2.55 -2.32
N ARG A 250 17.73 -1.93 -3.22
CA ARG A 250 18.23 -0.83 -4.06
C ARG A 250 18.72 0.35 -3.23
N TYR A 251 17.90 0.82 -2.28
CA TYR A 251 18.28 1.92 -1.39
C TYR A 251 19.45 1.56 -0.47
N TYR A 252 19.58 0.29 -0.08
CA TYR A 252 20.71 -0.18 0.71
C TYR A 252 22.03 -0.05 -0.07
N GLU A 253 22.04 -0.46 -1.35
CA GLU A 253 23.19 -0.35 -2.25
C GLU A 253 23.58 1.11 -2.55
N GLU A 254 22.59 1.99 -2.66
CA GLU A 254 22.78 3.42 -2.99
C GLU A 254 23.12 4.27 -1.76
N SER A 255 22.78 3.80 -0.55
CA SER A 255 23.05 4.50 0.70
C SER A 255 24.47 4.28 1.21
N ARG A 256 24.90 5.16 2.12
CA ARG A 256 26.19 5.07 2.81
C ARG A 256 26.00 4.91 4.33
N PRO A 257 26.93 4.28 5.06
CA PRO A 257 26.87 4.24 6.51
C PRO A 257 26.75 5.64 7.12
N ALA A 258 25.95 5.78 8.19
CA ALA A 258 25.78 7.07 8.85
C ALA A 258 27.07 7.57 9.55
N THR A 259 28.00 6.67 9.86
CA THR A 259 29.34 6.98 10.39
C THR A 259 30.18 7.84 9.44
N ASP A 260 29.85 7.87 8.13
CA ASP A 260 30.45 8.78 7.16
C ASP A 260 29.98 10.24 7.30
N LEU A 261 28.94 10.50 8.10
CA LEU A 261 28.47 11.86 8.37
C LEU A 261 29.38 12.56 9.38
N ASP A 262 29.78 13.79 9.05
CA ASP A 262 30.51 14.66 9.99
C ASP A 262 29.75 14.81 11.31
N GLY A 263 30.42 14.46 12.42
CA GLY A 263 29.89 14.57 13.78
C GLY A 263 28.97 13.43 14.21
N PHE A 264 28.77 12.40 13.38
CA PHE A 264 28.02 11.21 13.76
C PHE A 264 28.85 10.31 14.70
N PRO A 265 28.23 9.64 15.69
CA PRO A 265 28.99 8.82 16.61
C PRO A 265 29.62 7.60 15.96
N ASP A 266 30.81 7.23 16.45
CA ASP A 266 31.63 6.11 15.97
C ASP A 266 31.21 4.75 16.54
N TRP A 267 30.25 4.72 17.48
CA TRP A 267 29.70 3.50 18.07
C TRP A 267 28.52 2.91 17.26
N ALA A 268 28.04 3.63 16.24
CA ALA A 268 26.96 3.12 15.40
C ALA A 268 27.47 1.95 14.53
N PRO A 269 26.73 0.84 14.41
CA PRO A 269 27.15 -0.28 13.59
C PRO A 269 27.14 0.08 12.10
N ASP A 270 28.15 -0.40 11.37
CA ASP A 270 28.33 -0.20 9.92
C ASP A 270 27.81 -1.38 9.07
N SER A 271 27.28 -2.42 9.71
CA SER A 271 26.83 -3.66 9.06
C SER A 271 25.43 -4.05 9.48
N GLY A 272 24.61 -4.45 8.50
CA GLY A 272 23.20 -4.77 8.66
C GLY A 272 22.91 -6.16 9.24
N ILE A 273 21.62 -6.48 9.27
CA ILE A 273 21.06 -7.80 9.51
C ILE A 273 21.56 -8.71 8.39
N GLU A 274 22.43 -9.67 8.71
CA GLU A 274 22.81 -10.72 7.76
C GLU A 274 21.53 -11.42 7.28
N SER A 275 21.31 -11.46 5.97
CA SER A 275 20.25 -12.27 5.38
C SER A 275 20.56 -13.74 5.64
N ASP A 276 19.73 -14.42 6.43
CA ASP A 276 19.79 -15.87 6.56
C ASP A 276 19.51 -16.46 5.16
N GLU A 277 20.55 -16.99 4.50
CA GLU A 277 20.48 -17.81 3.27
C GLU A 277 19.67 -19.10 3.47
#